data_AF-A0A507E715-F1
#
_entry.id   AF-A0A507E715-F1
#
_cell.length_a   1.000
_cell.length_b   1.000
_cell.length_c   1.000
_cell.angle_alpha   90.00
_cell.angle_beta   90.00
_cell.angle_gamma   90.00
#
_symmetry.space_group_name_H-M   'P 1'
#
loop_
_entity.id
_entity.type
_entity.pdbx_description
1 polymer ?
#
loop_
_entity_poly.entity_id
_entity_poly.type
_entity_poly.pdbx_seq_one_letter_code
_entity_poly.pdbx_strand_id
1 'polypeptide(L)'
;MTRPSLLLLATALCASGLVNAQADPPTRITEVPIVQFAPAPFCAISNMAAGDGTQIRGGSCSSTALGAIPSVNSMISTVITTPKSGANVRADQDILVAVDMVNLDTGFFADPQLNYNKQPQTLNPQGKIQGHQHITVQNLASTTTAPDASKFVFFKGLNNQAPNGRTLTVTIPKGTFTTNGLHRVCSMSGTNAHQPPLMPVAQRGAQDDCIRINVTGAAR
;
A
#
# COMPACT_ATOMS: atom_id res chain seq x y z
N MET A 1 -31.39 55.96 9.07
CA MET A 1 -31.27 54.54 9.49
C MET A 1 -30.41 53.83 8.46
N THR A 2 -29.12 53.70 8.76
CA THR A 2 -28.09 53.08 7.93
C THR A 2 -28.01 51.58 8.28
N ARG A 3 -28.16 50.70 7.28
CA ARG A 3 -27.90 49.25 7.44
C ARG A 3 -26.49 48.95 6.91
N PRO A 4 -25.61 48.28 7.66
CA PRO A 4 -24.30 47.92 7.15
C PRO A 4 -24.38 46.67 6.27
N SER A 5 -23.69 46.71 5.13
CA SER A 5 -23.48 45.57 4.25
C SER A 5 -22.50 44.60 4.89
N LEU A 6 -22.92 43.36 5.08
CA LEU A 6 -22.09 42.28 5.62
C LEU A 6 -21.21 41.74 4.48
N LEU A 7 -19.93 42.08 4.51
CA LEU A 7 -18.91 41.56 3.60
C LEU A 7 -18.62 40.11 4.00
N LEU A 8 -19.14 39.14 3.25
CA LEU A 8 -18.79 37.73 3.42
C LEU A 8 -17.38 37.50 2.86
N LEU A 9 -16.40 37.39 3.75
CA LEU A 9 -15.06 36.91 3.41
C LEU A 9 -15.18 35.41 3.09
N ALA A 10 -15.16 35.06 1.80
CA ALA A 10 -15.03 33.66 1.38
C ALA A 10 -13.59 33.21 1.67
N THR A 11 -13.37 32.59 2.82
CA THR A 11 -12.17 31.80 3.08
C THR A 11 -12.19 30.59 2.16
N ALA A 12 -11.38 30.63 1.11
CA ALA A 12 -11.12 29.48 0.26
C ALA A 12 -10.51 28.36 1.11
N LEU A 13 -11.31 27.33 1.36
CA LEU A 13 -10.87 26.09 1.98
C LEU A 13 -10.03 25.33 0.92
N CYS A 14 -8.71 25.50 0.92
CA CYS A 14 -7.83 24.57 0.24
C CYS A 14 -7.82 23.24 1.03
N ALA A 15 -8.87 22.45 0.87
CA ALA A 15 -8.83 21.05 1.24
C ALA A 15 -7.84 20.36 0.30
N SER A 16 -6.65 20.08 0.80
CA SER A 16 -5.67 19.22 0.16
C SER A 16 -6.32 17.87 -0.11
N GLY A 17 -6.76 17.67 -1.36
CA GLY A 17 -7.39 16.46 -1.85
C GLY A 17 -6.42 15.29 -1.87
N LEU A 18 -6.13 14.73 -0.69
CA LEU A 18 -5.73 13.33 -0.60
C LEU A 18 -7.03 12.53 -0.73
N VAL A 19 -7.34 12.08 -1.94
CA VAL A 19 -8.37 11.05 -2.13
C VAL A 19 -7.81 9.77 -1.52
N ASN A 20 -8.04 9.59 -0.22
CA ASN A 20 -7.78 8.33 0.45
C ASN A 20 -8.86 7.38 -0.06
N ALA A 21 -8.57 6.64 -1.14
CA ALA A 21 -9.47 5.60 -1.61
C ALA A 21 -9.59 4.57 -0.49
N GLN A 22 -10.69 4.63 0.25
CA GLN A 22 -10.96 3.81 1.42
C GLN A 22 -10.66 2.35 1.11
N ALA A 23 -9.82 1.67 1.91
CA ALA A 23 -9.46 0.27 1.67
C ALA A 23 -10.72 -0.61 1.60
N ASP A 24 -10.73 -1.62 0.75
CA ASP A 24 -11.87 -2.55 0.67
C ASP A 24 -12.00 -3.30 2.01
N PRO A 25 -13.20 -3.69 2.47
CA PRO A 25 -13.32 -4.55 3.63
C PRO A 25 -12.57 -5.89 3.40
N PRO A 26 -11.96 -6.50 4.42
CA PRO A 26 -11.28 -7.78 4.25
C PRO A 26 -12.29 -8.86 3.83
N THR A 27 -11.93 -9.63 2.82
CA THR A 27 -12.75 -10.79 2.37
C THR A 27 -12.41 -12.07 3.11
N ARG A 28 -11.20 -12.14 3.68
CA ARG A 28 -10.72 -13.29 4.45
C ARG A 28 -10.00 -12.81 5.69
N ILE A 29 -10.18 -13.56 6.77
CA ILE A 29 -9.47 -13.38 8.03
C ILE A 29 -8.55 -14.58 8.22
N THR A 30 -7.33 -14.33 8.65
CA THR A 30 -6.48 -15.40 9.18
C THR A 30 -7.05 -15.82 10.53
N GLU A 31 -7.32 -17.11 10.72
CA GLU A 31 -7.78 -17.67 12.00
C GLU A 31 -6.68 -17.70 13.07
N VAL A 32 -5.47 -17.19 12.79
CA VAL A 32 -4.41 -17.07 13.81
C VAL A 32 -4.85 -16.04 14.85
N PRO A 33 -5.00 -16.45 16.13
CA PRO A 33 -5.40 -15.52 17.17
C PRO A 33 -4.42 -14.36 17.27
N ILE A 34 -4.96 -13.15 17.32
CA ILE A 34 -4.16 -11.94 17.50
C ILE A 34 -3.74 -11.86 18.97
N VAL A 35 -2.58 -12.44 19.28
CA VAL A 35 -1.99 -12.35 20.61
C VAL A 35 -0.86 -11.33 20.56
N GLN A 36 -0.90 -10.35 21.45
CA GLN A 36 0.23 -9.43 21.61
C GLN A 36 1.46 -10.25 22.05
N PHE A 37 2.52 -10.19 21.25
CA PHE A 37 3.77 -10.81 21.62
C PHE A 37 4.34 -10.13 22.86
N ALA A 38 4.85 -10.93 23.80
CA ALA A 38 5.72 -10.40 24.84
C ALA A 38 6.88 -9.63 24.18
N PRO A 39 7.39 -8.55 24.81
CA PRO A 39 8.49 -7.79 24.24
C PRO A 39 9.64 -8.70 23.82
N ALA A 40 10.04 -8.64 22.54
CA ALA A 40 11.17 -9.41 22.07
C ALA A 40 12.44 -8.94 22.81
N PRO A 41 13.41 -9.83 23.12
CA PRO A 41 14.64 -9.44 23.81
C PRO A 41 15.38 -8.28 23.11
N PHE A 42 15.32 -8.23 21.78
CA PHE A 42 15.86 -7.12 21.01
C PHE A 42 15.22 -5.76 21.36
N CYS A 43 13.89 -5.72 21.57
CA CYS A 43 13.20 -4.50 21.96
C CYS A 43 13.58 -4.03 23.37
N ALA A 44 13.92 -4.95 24.27
CA ALA A 44 14.37 -4.59 25.61
C ALA A 44 15.71 -3.84 25.63
N ILE A 45 16.54 -4.01 24.59
CA ILE A 45 17.85 -3.38 24.48
C ILE A 45 17.92 -2.25 23.43
N SER A 46 16.85 -2.01 22.66
CA SER A 46 16.86 -1.04 21.55
C SER A 46 16.53 0.40 21.97
N ASN A 47 16.10 0.63 23.22
CA ASN A 47 15.56 1.91 23.71
C ASN A 47 14.35 2.44 22.92
N MET A 48 13.66 1.59 22.15
CA MET A 48 12.47 1.96 21.39
C MET A 48 11.21 1.42 22.08
N ALA A 49 10.11 2.18 22.02
CA ALA A 49 8.81 1.69 22.48
C ALA A 49 8.37 0.46 21.67
N ALA A 50 7.85 -0.57 22.34
CA ALA A 50 7.29 -1.73 21.65
C ALA A 50 6.04 -1.34 20.85
N GLY A 51 5.87 -1.91 19.66
CA GLY A 51 4.63 -1.78 18.90
C GLY A 51 3.45 -2.40 19.65
N ASP A 52 2.29 -1.75 19.54
CA ASP A 52 1.04 -2.15 20.22
C ASP A 52 -0.06 -2.63 19.25
N GLY A 53 0.26 -2.68 17.96
CA GLY A 53 -0.69 -2.96 16.88
C GLY A 53 -1.23 -1.71 16.19
N THR A 54 -0.89 -0.52 16.68
CA THR A 54 -1.21 0.74 16.02
C THR A 54 -0.04 1.21 15.14
N GLN A 55 -0.29 2.22 14.30
CA GLN A 55 0.74 2.86 13.50
C GLN A 55 1.46 3.96 14.31
N ILE A 56 2.51 3.58 15.05
CA ILE A 56 3.33 4.51 15.83
C ILE A 56 4.28 5.29 14.89
N ARG A 57 3.89 6.53 14.56
CA ARG A 57 4.60 7.38 13.58
C ARG A 57 5.99 7.84 14.01
N GLY A 58 6.27 7.86 15.31
CA GLY A 58 7.59 8.21 15.86
C GLY A 58 8.64 7.10 15.78
N GLY A 59 8.28 5.94 15.23
CA GLY A 59 9.10 4.73 15.27
C GLY A 59 8.77 3.86 16.48
N SER A 60 8.94 2.54 16.32
CA SER A 60 8.69 1.55 17.38
C SER A 60 9.51 0.28 17.12
N CYS A 61 9.67 -0.56 18.15
CA CYS A 61 10.24 -1.88 18.03
C CYS A 61 9.16 -2.94 17.86
N SER A 62 9.26 -3.73 16.78
CA SER A 62 8.36 -4.87 16.58
C SER A 62 8.82 -6.05 17.44
N SER A 63 7.94 -6.53 18.32
CA SER A 63 8.15 -7.78 19.06
C SER A 63 7.58 -9.01 18.33
N THR A 64 6.94 -8.79 17.18
CA THR A 64 6.32 -9.84 16.40
C THR A 64 7.38 -10.71 15.74
N ALA A 65 7.28 -12.03 15.97
CA ALA A 65 8.10 -12.99 15.26
C ALA A 65 7.89 -12.85 13.74
N LEU A 66 8.95 -13.07 12.97
CA LEU A 66 8.94 -12.97 11.51
C LEU A 66 7.84 -13.82 10.86
N GLY A 67 7.64 -15.03 11.37
CA GLY A 67 6.64 -15.98 10.88
C GLY A 67 7.21 -17.03 9.93
N ALA A 68 6.31 -17.69 9.20
CA ALA A 68 6.64 -18.77 8.28
C ALA A 68 7.18 -18.23 6.95
N ILE A 69 8.29 -18.79 6.49
CA ILE A 69 9.00 -18.37 5.26
C ILE A 69 8.66 -19.37 4.13
N PRO A 70 8.22 -18.91 2.94
CA PRO A 70 7.87 -19.80 1.84
C PRO A 70 9.10 -20.50 1.27
N SER A 71 8.90 -21.57 0.49
CA SER A 71 9.97 -22.16 -0.32
C SER A 71 10.36 -21.26 -1.50
N VAL A 72 11.52 -21.51 -2.13
CA VAL A 72 11.94 -20.77 -3.34
C VAL A 72 10.93 -20.86 -4.49
N ASN A 73 10.17 -21.96 -4.56
CA ASN A 73 9.13 -22.17 -5.58
C ASN A 73 7.84 -21.40 -5.29
N SER A 74 7.71 -20.85 -4.08
CA SER A 74 6.54 -20.10 -3.61
C SER A 74 6.86 -18.64 -3.31
N MET A 75 7.96 -18.10 -3.87
CA MET A 75 8.27 -16.67 -3.76
C MET A 75 7.28 -15.83 -4.55
N ILE A 76 6.87 -14.70 -3.97
CA ILE A 76 5.97 -13.73 -4.63
C ILE A 76 6.73 -13.02 -5.75
N SER A 77 6.04 -12.79 -6.85
CA SER A 77 6.44 -11.85 -7.89
C SER A 77 5.20 -11.20 -8.46
N THR A 78 5.29 -9.91 -8.79
CA THR A 78 4.21 -9.13 -9.35
C THR A 78 4.66 -8.37 -10.59
N VAL A 79 3.73 -8.07 -11.49
CA VAL A 79 3.93 -7.23 -12.68
C VAL A 79 2.68 -6.38 -12.90
N ILE A 80 2.84 -5.06 -13.05
CA ILE A 80 1.74 -4.18 -13.44
C ILE A 80 1.55 -4.33 -14.96
N THR A 81 0.39 -4.83 -15.35
CA THR A 81 0.06 -5.11 -16.76
C THR A 81 -0.70 -3.97 -17.42
N THR A 82 -1.40 -3.16 -16.63
CA THR A 82 -2.10 -1.95 -17.08
C THR A 82 -1.97 -0.87 -16.01
N PRO A 83 -1.69 0.40 -16.39
CA PRO A 83 -1.26 0.82 -17.73
C PRO A 83 0.12 0.23 -18.09
N LYS A 84 0.54 0.33 -19.36
CA LYS A 84 1.91 -0.04 -19.74
C LYS A 84 2.91 0.98 -19.19
N SER A 85 4.12 0.53 -18.89
CA SER A 85 5.22 1.46 -18.57
C SER A 85 5.47 2.42 -19.74
N GLY A 86 5.64 3.70 -19.43
CA GLY A 86 5.74 4.80 -20.38
C GLY A 86 4.40 5.33 -20.91
N ALA A 87 3.26 4.78 -20.50
CA ALA A 87 1.96 5.23 -21.00
C ALA A 87 1.68 6.70 -20.66
N ASN A 88 1.06 7.40 -21.62
CA ASN A 88 0.42 8.69 -21.36
C ASN A 88 -1.00 8.45 -20.84
N VAL A 89 -1.32 9.03 -19.69
CA VAL A 89 -2.65 8.97 -19.09
C VAL A 89 -3.21 10.37 -18.90
N ARG A 90 -4.54 10.48 -18.92
CA ARG A 90 -5.23 11.76 -18.70
C ARG A 90 -5.79 11.81 -17.29
N ALA A 91 -5.52 12.89 -16.58
CA ALA A 91 -6.00 13.11 -15.22
C ALA A 91 -7.52 13.27 -15.13
N ASP A 92 -8.18 13.65 -16.22
CA ASP A 92 -9.64 13.80 -16.30
C ASP A 92 -10.39 12.51 -16.66
N GLN A 93 -9.68 11.38 -16.74
CA GLN A 93 -10.23 10.04 -16.96
C GLN A 93 -9.96 9.13 -15.77
N ASP A 94 -10.84 8.15 -15.59
CA ASP A 94 -10.57 7.03 -14.69
C ASP A 94 -9.44 6.17 -15.27
N ILE A 95 -8.51 5.75 -14.43
CA ILE A 95 -7.35 4.97 -14.84
C ILE A 95 -7.38 3.61 -14.17
N LEU A 96 -7.54 2.56 -14.97
CA LEU A 96 -7.42 1.18 -14.49
C LEU A 96 -5.94 0.84 -14.25
N VAL A 97 -5.66 0.32 -13.06
CA VAL A 97 -4.41 -0.36 -12.75
C VAL A 97 -4.70 -1.84 -12.54
N ALA A 98 -3.95 -2.71 -13.21
CA ALA A 98 -4.02 -4.15 -13.08
C ALA A 98 -2.65 -4.72 -12.72
N VAL A 99 -2.59 -5.53 -11.66
CA VAL A 99 -1.38 -6.22 -11.21
C VAL A 99 -1.59 -7.73 -11.36
N ASP A 100 -0.72 -8.35 -12.15
CA ASP A 100 -0.58 -9.80 -12.23
C ASP A 100 0.39 -10.27 -11.14
N MET A 101 0.05 -11.37 -10.47
CA MET A 101 0.82 -11.86 -9.34
C MET A 101 0.95 -13.37 -9.38
N VAL A 102 2.04 -13.87 -8.83
CA VAL A 102 2.24 -15.29 -8.53
C VAL A 102 2.55 -15.48 -7.06
N ASN A 103 2.11 -16.63 -6.53
CA ASN A 103 2.47 -17.14 -5.20
C ASN A 103 2.09 -16.27 -3.98
N LEU A 104 1.15 -15.35 -4.13
CA LEU A 104 0.48 -14.65 -3.03
C LEU A 104 -0.96 -15.17 -2.89
N ASP A 105 -1.31 -15.63 -1.69
CA ASP A 105 -2.70 -15.93 -1.32
C ASP A 105 -3.36 -14.64 -0.79
N THR A 106 -4.14 -13.98 -1.63
CA THR A 106 -4.62 -12.60 -1.41
C THR A 106 -5.83 -12.51 -0.47
N GLY A 107 -6.35 -11.33 -0.19
CA GLY A 107 -7.60 -11.20 0.57
C GLY A 107 -7.48 -11.31 2.10
N PHE A 108 -6.27 -11.45 2.62
CA PHE A 108 -5.98 -11.42 4.05
C PHE A 108 -5.49 -10.02 4.45
N PHE A 109 -6.27 -9.33 5.27
CA PHE A 109 -5.98 -7.97 5.70
C PHE A 109 -6.42 -7.77 7.16
N ALA A 110 -5.47 -7.43 8.02
CA ALA A 110 -5.73 -7.07 9.42
C ALA A 110 -5.94 -5.56 9.56
N ASP A 111 -6.90 -5.10 10.36
CA ASP A 111 -7.13 -3.66 10.57
C ASP A 111 -5.85 -2.92 11.00
N PRO A 112 -5.32 -1.98 10.21
CA PRO A 112 -4.07 -1.27 10.52
C PRO A 112 -4.19 -0.29 11.70
N GLN A 113 -5.41 -0.01 12.19
CA GLN A 113 -5.58 0.79 13.41
C GLN A 113 -5.38 -0.05 14.67
N LEU A 114 -5.53 -1.37 14.59
CA LEU A 114 -5.55 -2.26 15.76
C LEU A 114 -4.50 -3.38 15.70
N ASN A 115 -4.10 -3.80 14.50
CA ASN A 115 -3.37 -5.04 14.25
C ASN A 115 -2.17 -4.86 13.29
N TYR A 116 -1.68 -3.64 13.13
CA TYR A 116 -0.50 -3.32 12.32
C TYR A 116 0.75 -4.02 12.87
N ASN A 117 1.40 -4.84 12.04
CA ASN A 117 2.55 -5.67 12.39
C ASN A 117 2.33 -6.62 13.58
N LYS A 118 1.08 -6.94 13.94
CA LYS A 118 0.75 -7.68 15.18
C LYS A 118 0.70 -9.20 15.02
N GLN A 119 0.80 -9.72 13.80
CA GLN A 119 0.78 -11.16 13.53
C GLN A 119 1.99 -11.56 12.68
N PRO A 120 2.61 -12.72 12.91
CA PRO A 120 3.69 -13.22 12.06
C PRO A 120 3.19 -13.49 10.64
N GLN A 121 4.10 -13.56 9.67
CA GLN A 121 3.78 -14.06 8.34
C GLN A 121 3.23 -15.49 8.42
N THR A 122 2.13 -15.77 7.72
CA THR A 122 1.53 -17.10 7.63
C THR A 122 1.58 -17.61 6.19
N LEU A 123 1.61 -18.94 6.05
CA LEU A 123 1.50 -19.62 4.77
C LEU A 123 0.20 -20.44 4.74
N ASN A 124 -0.42 -20.53 3.57
CA ASN A 124 -1.48 -21.50 3.33
C ASN A 124 -0.92 -22.93 3.15
N PRO A 125 -1.76 -23.97 3.05
CA PRO A 125 -1.30 -25.36 2.87
C PRO A 125 -0.42 -25.61 1.64
N GLN A 126 -0.46 -24.72 0.63
CA GLN A 126 0.39 -24.77 -0.56
C GLN A 126 1.71 -23.99 -0.40
N GLY A 127 1.99 -23.47 0.80
CA GLY A 127 3.22 -22.74 1.10
C GLY A 127 3.25 -21.31 0.53
N LYS A 128 2.10 -20.75 0.13
CA LYS A 128 2.00 -19.35 -0.33
C LYS A 128 1.72 -18.43 0.84
N ILE A 129 2.34 -17.25 0.83
CA ILE A 129 2.12 -16.23 1.86
C ILE A 129 0.66 -15.77 1.81
N GLN A 130 0.01 -15.69 2.98
CA GLN A 130 -1.31 -15.09 3.14
C GLN A 130 -1.17 -13.59 3.37
N GLY A 131 -1.77 -12.79 2.48
CA GLY A 131 -1.63 -11.34 2.54
C GLY A 131 -2.53 -10.59 1.56
N HIS A 132 -2.07 -9.42 1.17
CA HIS A 132 -2.80 -8.51 0.29
C HIS A 132 -1.84 -7.65 -0.53
N GLN A 133 -2.39 -6.90 -1.48
CA GLN A 133 -1.64 -5.97 -2.33
C GLN A 133 -2.04 -4.53 -2.07
N HIS A 134 -1.16 -3.63 -2.45
CA HIS A 134 -1.43 -2.21 -2.49
C HIS A 134 -1.02 -1.68 -3.86
N ILE A 135 -1.69 -0.62 -4.30
CA ILE A 135 -1.19 0.23 -5.39
C ILE A 135 -0.87 1.60 -4.82
N THR A 136 0.37 2.04 -5.04
CA THR A 136 0.84 3.38 -4.67
C THR A 136 1.25 4.15 -5.92
N VAL A 137 0.90 5.43 -5.95
CA VAL A 137 1.28 6.35 -7.01
C VAL A 137 1.97 7.56 -6.42
N GLN A 138 3.16 7.88 -6.91
CA GLN A 138 3.92 9.05 -6.48
C GLN A 138 4.30 9.90 -7.68
N ASN A 139 4.22 11.22 -7.53
CA ASN A 139 4.83 12.15 -8.46
C ASN A 139 6.37 12.02 -8.38
N LEU A 140 7.03 12.00 -9.54
CA LEU A 140 8.48 11.99 -9.63
C LEU A 140 8.97 13.36 -10.12
N ALA A 141 9.47 14.18 -9.18
CA ALA A 141 10.16 15.43 -9.51
C ALA A 141 11.56 15.21 -10.14
N SER A 142 12.11 13.99 -10.02
CA SER A 142 13.42 13.61 -10.53
C SER A 142 13.42 12.13 -10.93
N THR A 143 14.25 11.77 -11.91
CA THR A 143 14.52 10.37 -12.28
C THR A 143 15.73 9.77 -11.56
N THR A 144 16.52 10.61 -10.89
CA THR A 144 17.77 10.24 -10.21
C THR A 144 17.73 10.46 -8.71
N THR A 145 16.64 11.03 -8.19
CA THR A 145 16.43 11.27 -6.75
C THR A 145 15.17 10.53 -6.29
N ALA A 146 15.27 9.82 -5.17
CA ALA A 146 14.12 9.13 -4.59
C ALA A 146 13.04 10.12 -4.12
N PRO A 147 11.74 9.86 -4.36
CA PRO A 147 10.67 10.68 -3.82
C PRO A 147 10.53 10.47 -2.32
N ASP A 148 9.99 11.48 -1.63
CA ASP A 148 9.60 11.38 -0.23
C ASP A 148 8.54 10.27 -0.05
N ALA A 149 8.89 9.22 0.70
CA ALA A 149 8.02 8.06 0.91
C ALA A 149 6.73 8.39 1.69
N SER A 150 6.68 9.51 2.42
CA SER A 150 5.47 9.96 3.12
C SER A 150 4.45 10.64 2.21
N LYS A 151 4.83 10.96 0.97
CA LYS A 151 3.98 11.69 0.01
C LYS A 151 3.59 10.79 -1.15
N PHE A 152 2.29 10.68 -1.39
CA PHE A 152 1.72 9.94 -2.52
C PHE A 152 0.53 10.71 -3.11
N VAL A 153 0.28 10.47 -4.39
CA VAL A 153 -0.88 10.99 -5.15
C VAL A 153 -2.08 10.06 -4.95
N PHE A 154 -1.83 8.76 -4.92
CA PHE A 154 -2.85 7.74 -4.72
C PHE A 154 -2.28 6.57 -3.92
N PHE A 155 -3.11 6.01 -3.03
CA PHE A 155 -2.83 4.79 -2.31
C PHE A 155 -4.13 4.01 -2.14
N LYS A 156 -4.10 2.71 -2.41
CA LYS A 156 -5.23 1.81 -2.17
C LYS A 156 -4.74 0.43 -1.77
N GLY A 157 -5.27 -0.09 -0.66
CA GLY A 157 -5.19 -1.50 -0.30
C GLY A 157 -6.21 -2.33 -1.09
N LEU A 158 -5.76 -3.45 -1.65
CA LEU A 158 -6.53 -4.43 -2.41
C LEU A 158 -6.77 -5.65 -1.52
N ASN A 159 -7.85 -5.59 -0.75
CA ASN A 159 -8.11 -6.49 0.39
C ASN A 159 -9.01 -7.68 0.02
N ASN A 160 -9.35 -7.80 -1.27
CA ASN A 160 -10.15 -8.89 -1.79
C ASN A 160 -9.24 -10.03 -2.26
N GLN A 161 -9.76 -11.27 -2.20
CA GLN A 161 -9.16 -12.37 -2.93
C GLN A 161 -9.16 -12.05 -4.44
N ALA A 162 -8.04 -12.31 -5.11
CA ALA A 162 -7.96 -12.23 -6.57
C ALA A 162 -8.98 -13.18 -7.19
N PRO A 163 -9.92 -12.71 -8.06
CA PRO A 163 -11.01 -13.55 -8.57
C PRO A 163 -10.55 -14.80 -9.32
N ASN A 164 -9.40 -14.73 -9.99
CA ASN A 164 -8.76 -15.85 -10.70
C ASN A 164 -7.55 -16.41 -9.95
N GLY A 165 -7.35 -16.01 -8.68
CA GLY A 165 -6.18 -16.36 -7.87
C GLY A 165 -4.86 -15.74 -8.36
N ARG A 166 -4.90 -14.75 -9.25
CA ARG A 166 -3.71 -14.23 -9.95
C ARG A 166 -3.67 -12.71 -10.11
N THR A 167 -4.77 -12.09 -10.51
CA THR A 167 -4.81 -10.68 -10.92
C THR A 167 -5.70 -9.89 -9.98
N LEU A 168 -5.24 -8.70 -9.58
CA LEU A 168 -6.06 -7.70 -8.89
C LEU A 168 -6.08 -6.41 -9.71
N THR A 169 -7.18 -5.67 -9.56
CA THR A 169 -7.39 -4.41 -10.27
C THR A 169 -7.88 -3.33 -9.34
N VAL A 170 -7.55 -2.08 -9.66
CA VAL A 170 -8.07 -0.89 -9.00
C VAL A 170 -8.25 0.22 -10.02
N THR A 171 -9.31 1.00 -9.87
CA THR A 171 -9.49 2.24 -10.62
C THR A 171 -8.96 3.40 -9.79
N ILE A 172 -8.00 4.15 -10.35
CA ILE A 172 -7.64 5.48 -9.87
C ILE A 172 -8.72 6.44 -10.41
N PRO A 173 -9.53 7.07 -9.54
CA PRO A 173 -10.60 7.94 -10.00
C PRO A 173 -10.07 9.15 -10.78
N LYS A 174 -10.82 9.62 -11.78
CA LYS A 174 -10.56 10.90 -12.44
C LYS A 174 -10.46 12.03 -11.42
N GLY A 175 -9.58 12.99 -11.69
CA GLY A 175 -9.30 14.12 -10.81
C GLY A 175 -8.33 13.80 -9.66
N THR A 176 -7.89 12.54 -9.49
CA THR A 176 -6.90 12.18 -8.46
C THR A 176 -5.55 12.85 -8.70
N PHE A 177 -5.15 13.03 -9.96
CA PHE A 177 -3.88 13.67 -10.29
C PHE A 177 -4.02 15.19 -10.35
N THR A 178 -3.32 15.88 -9.47
CA THR A 178 -3.25 17.36 -9.40
C THR A 178 -2.00 17.92 -10.06
N THR A 179 -1.09 17.07 -10.54
CA THR A 179 0.13 17.48 -11.24
C THR A 179 0.32 16.68 -12.53
N ASN A 180 0.80 17.35 -13.57
CA ASN A 180 1.20 16.72 -14.82
C ASN A 180 2.64 16.19 -14.72
N GLY A 181 3.00 15.30 -15.64
CA GLY A 181 4.37 14.79 -15.79
C GLY A 181 4.57 13.39 -15.24
N LEU A 182 5.81 13.08 -14.91
CA LEU A 182 6.24 11.72 -14.57
C LEU A 182 5.71 11.28 -13.20
N HIS A 183 5.06 10.12 -13.19
CA HIS A 183 4.59 9.46 -11.98
C HIS A 183 5.09 8.02 -11.95
N ARG A 184 5.34 7.50 -10.76
CA ARG A 184 5.65 6.08 -10.51
C ARG A 184 4.42 5.41 -9.95
N VAL A 185 4.00 4.30 -10.55
CA VAL A 185 2.96 3.40 -10.02
C VAL A 185 3.65 2.12 -9.59
N CYS A 186 3.50 1.71 -8.34
CA CYS A 186 4.08 0.47 -7.83
C CYS A 186 3.01 -0.44 -7.23
N SER A 187 3.21 -1.75 -7.37
CA SER A 187 2.64 -2.72 -6.46
C SER A 187 3.41 -2.67 -5.13
N MET A 188 2.74 -3.07 -4.06
CA MET A 188 3.39 -3.27 -2.77
C MET A 188 2.68 -4.42 -2.06
N SER A 189 3.36 -5.55 -2.07
CA SER A 189 2.93 -6.79 -1.44
C SER A 189 3.06 -6.65 0.08
N GLY A 190 2.03 -7.09 0.81
CA GLY A 190 2.03 -7.15 2.27
C GLY A 190 1.55 -8.50 2.78
N THR A 191 2.06 -8.93 3.93
CA THR A 191 1.46 -10.01 4.71
C THR A 191 0.09 -9.57 5.26
N ASN A 192 -0.68 -10.49 5.86
CA ASN A 192 -1.94 -10.16 6.54
C ASN A 192 -1.82 -8.94 7.49
N ALA A 193 -0.74 -8.88 8.28
CA ALA A 193 -0.50 -7.82 9.25
C ALA A 193 0.42 -6.71 8.72
N HIS A 194 0.45 -6.47 7.41
CA HIS A 194 1.16 -5.36 6.77
C HIS A 194 2.70 -5.41 6.81
N GLN A 195 3.33 -6.53 7.20
CA GLN A 195 4.78 -6.64 7.04
C GLN A 195 5.15 -6.73 5.56
N PRO A 196 6.34 -6.23 5.18
CA PRO A 196 6.98 -6.64 3.94
C PRO A 196 7.13 -8.17 3.90
N PRO A 197 6.76 -8.84 2.80
CA PRO A 197 6.91 -10.28 2.67
C PRO A 197 8.35 -10.76 2.86
N LEU A 198 8.51 -11.77 3.71
CA LEU A 198 9.78 -12.42 3.99
C LEU A 198 9.98 -13.60 3.05
N MET A 199 11.12 -13.63 2.37
CA MET A 199 11.47 -14.60 1.33
C MET A 199 12.67 -15.47 1.76
N PRO A 200 12.80 -16.71 1.26
CA PRO A 200 13.76 -17.70 1.76
C PRO A 200 15.22 -17.45 1.38
N VAL A 201 15.49 -16.59 0.39
CA VAL A 201 16.83 -16.35 -0.13
C VAL A 201 17.06 -14.88 -0.46
N ALA A 202 18.29 -14.40 -0.28
CA ALA A 202 18.68 -13.03 -0.62
C ALA A 202 18.80 -12.81 -2.14
N GLN A 203 19.38 -13.78 -2.86
CA GLN A 203 19.55 -13.74 -4.31
C GLN A 203 18.25 -14.12 -5.02
N ARG A 204 17.41 -13.12 -5.32
CA ARG A 204 16.10 -13.29 -5.97
C ARG A 204 15.70 -12.02 -6.73
N GLY A 205 14.68 -12.12 -7.58
CA GLY A 205 13.99 -10.95 -8.12
C GLY A 205 13.24 -10.18 -7.04
N ALA A 206 12.94 -8.90 -7.30
CA ALA A 206 12.04 -8.14 -6.44
C ALA A 206 10.62 -8.73 -6.49
N GLN A 207 9.94 -8.74 -5.34
CA GLN A 207 8.56 -9.22 -5.23
C GLN A 207 7.53 -8.23 -5.79
N ASP A 208 7.90 -6.96 -5.83
CA ASP A 208 7.07 -5.83 -6.27
C ASP A 208 7.55 -5.28 -7.62
N ASP A 209 6.64 -4.64 -8.35
CA ASP A 209 6.90 -4.00 -9.63
C ASP A 209 6.58 -2.51 -9.56
N CYS A 210 7.29 -1.72 -10.37
CA CYS A 210 7.08 -0.29 -10.50
C CYS A 210 7.20 0.13 -11.96
N ILE A 211 6.11 0.67 -12.50
CA ILE A 211 6.11 1.31 -13.81
C ILE A 211 6.17 2.82 -13.68
N ARG A 212 6.54 3.48 -14.77
CA ARG A 212 6.44 4.95 -14.89
C ARG A 212 5.36 5.29 -15.89
N ILE A 213 4.58 6.34 -15.61
CA ILE A 213 3.56 6.87 -16.51
C ILE A 213 3.73 8.38 -16.63
N ASN A 214 3.23 8.96 -17.71
CA ASN A 214 3.20 10.39 -17.92
C ASN A 214 1.76 10.91 -17.84
N VAL A 215 1.47 11.75 -16.87
CA VAL A 215 0.14 12.30 -16.62
C VAL A 215 -0.02 13.62 -17.35
N THR A 216 -1.15 13.80 -18.02
CA THR A 216 -1.53 15.03 -18.73
C THR A 216 -2.93 15.48 -18.33
N GLY A 217 -3.26 16.76 -18.53
CA GLY A 217 -4.60 17.29 -18.27
C GLY A 217 -4.98 17.43 -16.80
N ALA A 218 -4.04 17.37 -15.85
CA ALA A 218 -4.29 17.70 -14.45
C ALA A 218 -4.66 19.19 -14.32
N ALA A 219 -5.82 19.47 -13.72
CA ALA A 219 -6.21 20.82 -13.37
C ALA A 219 -5.27 21.35 -12.28
N ARG A 220 -4.74 22.55 -12.47
CA ARG A 220 -3.92 23.24 -11.46
C ARG A 220 -4.77 23.74 -10.31
#